data_AF-A0A6I5WSU7-F1
#
_entry.id   AF-A0A6I5WSU7-F1
#
_cell.length_a   1.000
_cell.length_b   1.000
_cell.length_c   1.000
_cell.angle_alpha   90.00
_cell.angle_beta   90.00
_cell.angle_gamma   90.00
#
_symmetry.space_group_name_H-M   'P 1'
#
loop_
_entity.id
_entity.type
_entity.pdbx_description
1 polymer ?
#
loop_
_entity_poly.entity_id
_entity_poly.type
_entity_poly.pdbx_seq_one_letter_code
_entity_poly.pdbx_strand_id
1 'polypeptide(L)'
;MNKIKLIPWLYSIAPEYQTKVPMIMWFSKEWIKNEPFDLNCVRENAKTKTYSHDNYFHSVIGMMDMDLSLSVYQKELDILNQCRK
;
A
#
# COMPACT_ATOMS: atom_id res chain seq x y z
N MET A 1 23.46 -27.49 0.71
CA MET A 1 22.47 -26.83 -0.17
C MET A 1 21.15 -26.79 0.57
N ASN A 2 20.71 -25.63 1.06
CA ASN A 2 19.39 -25.48 1.66
C ASN A 2 18.33 -25.66 0.58
N LYS A 3 17.55 -26.74 0.65
CA LYS A 3 16.44 -26.99 -0.28
C LYS A 3 15.33 -26.00 0.03
N ILE A 4 15.13 -25.02 -0.84
CA ILE A 4 13.93 -24.17 -0.85
C ILE A 4 12.75 -25.08 -1.17
N LYS A 5 11.84 -25.24 -0.21
CA LYS A 5 10.65 -26.09 -0.37
C LYS A 5 9.45 -25.18 -0.56
N LEU A 6 8.88 -25.20 -1.78
CA LEU A 6 7.75 -24.37 -2.21
C LEU A 6 6.39 -24.86 -1.67
N ILE A 7 6.36 -25.34 -0.43
CA ILE A 7 5.13 -25.71 0.26
C ILE A 7 4.54 -24.49 0.98
N PRO A 8 3.21 -24.42 1.18
CA PRO A 8 2.60 -23.39 2.01
C PRO A 8 3.05 -23.56 3.46
N TRP A 9 3.63 -22.52 4.05
CA TRP A 9 3.98 -22.50 5.46
C TRP A 9 2.87 -21.83 6.27
N LEU A 10 2.75 -22.20 7.55
CA LEU A 10 1.96 -21.41 8.50
C LEU A 10 2.59 -20.02 8.61
N TYR A 11 1.78 -18.95 8.57
CA TYR A 11 2.27 -17.57 8.46
C TYR A 11 3.31 -17.21 9.53
N SER A 12 3.14 -17.69 10.76
CA SER A 12 4.05 -17.43 11.89
C SER A 12 5.46 -18.02 11.73
N ILE A 13 5.64 -18.98 10.83
CA ILE A 13 6.94 -19.62 10.52
C ILE A 13 7.30 -19.48 9.04
N ALA A 14 6.52 -18.69 8.29
CA ALA A 14 6.75 -18.51 6.87
C ALA A 14 8.03 -17.68 6.66
N PRO A 15 8.92 -18.14 5.77
CA PRO A 15 10.13 -17.39 5.46
C PRO A 15 9.80 -16.13 4.66
N GLU A 16 10.69 -15.13 4.69
CA GLU A 16 10.45 -13.81 4.08
C GLU A 16 10.03 -13.88 2.61
N TYR A 17 10.53 -14.84 1.83
CA TYR A 17 10.17 -14.97 0.41
C TYR A 17 8.70 -15.36 0.17
N GLN A 18 7.96 -15.77 1.21
CA GLN A 18 6.51 -16.02 1.13
C GLN A 18 5.65 -14.88 1.66
N THR A 19 6.21 -13.97 2.47
CA THR A 19 5.47 -12.90 3.15
C THR A 19 5.81 -11.51 2.62
N LYS A 20 7.03 -11.31 2.09
CA LYS A 20 7.48 -10.04 1.51
C LYS A 20 7.18 -10.02 0.01
N VAL A 21 6.08 -9.36 -0.36
CA VAL A 21 5.60 -9.26 -1.74
C VAL A 21 5.87 -7.88 -2.35
N PRO A 22 6.05 -7.77 -3.67
CA PRO A 22 6.18 -6.48 -4.33
C PRO A 22 4.81 -5.78 -4.45
N MET A 23 4.82 -4.46 -4.33
CA MET A 23 3.69 -3.59 -4.67
C MET A 23 4.20 -2.39 -5.47
N ILE A 24 3.50 -2.04 -6.55
CA ILE A 24 3.84 -0.90 -7.41
C ILE A 24 2.57 -0.11 -7.67
N MET A 25 2.66 1.21 -7.58
CA MET A 25 1.60 2.13 -7.98
C MET A 25 2.10 2.99 -9.12
N TRP A 26 1.29 3.13 -10.16
CA TRP A 26 1.55 4.02 -11.29
C TRP A 26 0.40 5.00 -11.42
N PHE A 27 0.73 6.28 -11.63
CA PHE A 27 -0.24 7.35 -11.75
C PHE A 27 -0.09 8.01 -13.12
N SER A 28 -1.23 8.23 -13.80
CA SER A 28 -1.24 8.94 -15.07
C SER A 28 -0.90 10.43 -14.87
N LYS A 29 -0.44 11.10 -15.93
CA LYS A 29 -0.16 12.55 -15.87
C LYS A 29 -1.39 13.37 -15.46
N GLU A 30 -2.57 12.95 -15.92
CA GLU A 30 -3.84 13.63 -15.62
C GLU A 30 -4.25 13.46 -14.15
N TRP A 31 -4.10 12.25 -13.61
CA TRP A 31 -4.37 11.99 -12.19
C TRP A 31 -3.47 12.85 -11.29
N ILE A 32 -2.17 12.90 -11.59
CA ILE A 32 -1.19 13.71 -10.83
C ILE A 32 -1.55 15.21 -10.84
N LYS A 33 -2.18 15.70 -11.91
CA LYS A 33 -2.57 17.10 -12.05
C LYS A 33 -3.83 17.43 -11.24
N ASN A 34 -4.77 16.49 -11.17
CA ASN A 34 -6.10 16.73 -10.63
C ASN A 34 -6.24 16.30 -9.15
N GLU A 35 -5.33 15.46 -8.67
CA GLU A 35 -5.43 14.88 -7.34
C GLU A 35 -4.51 15.57 -6.34
N PRO A 36 -4.95 15.74 -5.08
CA PRO A 36 -4.25 16.56 -4.10
C PRO A 36 -3.05 15.85 -3.45
N PHE A 37 -2.30 15.00 -4.15
CA PHE A 37 -1.20 14.23 -3.56
C PHE A 37 0.19 14.73 -3.96
N ASP A 38 1.10 14.78 -2.98
CA ASP A 38 2.53 15.01 -3.22
C ASP A 38 3.25 13.71 -3.59
N LEU A 39 3.55 13.53 -4.88
CA LEU A 39 4.28 12.36 -5.36
C LEU A 39 5.71 12.24 -4.82
N ASN A 40 6.36 13.33 -4.40
CA ASN A 40 7.68 13.23 -3.77
C ASN A 40 7.55 12.60 -2.38
N CYS A 41 6.54 13.02 -1.60
CA CYS A 41 6.18 12.36 -0.34
C CYS A 41 5.86 10.87 -0.55
N VAL A 42 5.07 10.52 -1.57
CA VAL A 42 4.71 9.11 -1.87
C VAL A 42 5.97 8.28 -2.16
N ARG A 43 6.89 8.79 -2.97
CA ARG A 43 8.15 8.10 -3.29
C ARG A 43 9.04 7.91 -2.07
N GLU A 44 9.15 8.92 -1.20
CA GLU A 44 9.96 8.79 0.02
C GLU A 44 9.31 7.81 1.01
N ASN A 45 7.99 7.84 1.17
CA ASN A 45 7.26 6.87 1.98
C ASN A 45 7.42 5.44 1.45
N ALA A 46 7.41 5.23 0.12
CA ALA A 46 7.62 3.91 -0.48
C ALA A 46 9.02 3.32 -0.20
N LYS A 47 10.03 4.16 0.07
CA LYS A 47 11.39 3.72 0.42
C LYS A 47 11.56 3.48 1.92
N THR A 48 10.86 4.23 2.75
CA THR A 48 11.15 4.35 4.19
C THR A 48 10.12 3.67 5.09
N LYS A 49 8.90 3.44 4.61
CA LYS A 49 7.81 2.84 5.38
C LYS A 49 7.58 1.38 5.00
N THR A 50 6.96 0.66 5.93
CA THR A 50 6.53 -0.73 5.72
C THR A 50 5.01 -0.75 5.59
N TYR A 51 4.51 -1.57 4.67
CA TYR A 51 3.08 -1.74 4.40
C TYR A 51 2.73 -3.23 4.34
N SER A 52 1.45 -3.52 4.52
CA SER A 52 0.88 -4.87 4.39
C SER A 52 -0.37 -4.82 3.50
N HIS A 53 -1.04 -5.97 3.34
CA HIS A 53 -2.36 -6.00 2.70
C HIS A 53 -3.44 -5.24 3.49
N ASP A 54 -3.22 -4.93 4.77
CA ASP A 54 -4.16 -4.14 5.58
C ASP A 54 -4.35 -2.74 5.00
N ASN A 55 -3.35 -2.23 4.27
CA ASN A 55 -3.40 -0.91 3.63
C ASN A 55 -4.22 -0.89 2.33
N TYR A 56 -4.43 -2.05 1.69
CA TYR A 56 -4.93 -2.12 0.32
C TYR A 56 -6.34 -1.55 0.18
N PHE A 57 -7.26 -1.96 1.05
CA PHE A 57 -8.65 -1.51 1.01
C PHE A 57 -8.75 0.01 1.14
N HIS A 58 -8.08 0.57 2.15
CA HIS A 58 -8.15 1.99 2.47
C HIS A 58 -7.56 2.85 1.36
N SER A 59 -6.44 2.44 0.77
CA SER A 59 -5.84 3.17 -0.35
C SER A 59 -6.67 3.13 -1.62
N VAL A 60 -7.29 2.00 -1.96
CA VAL A 60 -8.16 1.94 -3.14
C VAL A 60 -9.37 2.86 -2.99
N ILE A 61 -10.04 2.82 -1.83
CA ILE A 61 -11.20 3.70 -1.58
C ILE A 61 -10.78 5.18 -1.51
N GLY A 62 -9.65 5.49 -0.86
CA GLY A 62 -9.11 6.85 -0.76
C GLY A 62 -8.73 7.47 -2.12
N MET A 63 -8.31 6.64 -3.09
CA MET A 63 -8.03 7.06 -4.47
C MET A 63 -9.28 7.33 -5.31
N MET A 64 -10.43 6.79 -4.93
CA MET A 64 -11.69 6.92 -5.69
C MET A 64 -12.52 8.14 -5.26
N ASP A 65 -12.02 8.95 -4.33
CA ASP A 65 -12.73 10.07 -3.69
C ASP A 65 -14.14 9.68 -3.20
N MET A 66 -14.28 8.40 -2.80
CA MET A 66 -15.53 7.91 -2.21
C MET A 66 -15.75 8.57 -0.86
N ASP A 67 -17.02 8.78 -0.51
CA ASP A 67 -17.39 9.38 0.76
C ASP A 67 -16.75 8.61 1.93
N LEU A 68 -15.81 9.27 2.61
CA LEU A 68 -15.05 8.73 3.75
C LEU A 68 -15.92 8.61 5.02
N SER A 69 -17.23 8.87 4.92
CA SER A 69 -18.22 8.56 5.96
C SER A 69 -18.46 7.06 6.16
N LEU A 70 -17.88 6.20 5.32
CA LEU A 70 -17.78 4.76 5.56
C LEU A 70 -17.14 4.51 6.93
N SER A 71 -17.94 4.01 7.88
CA SER A 71 -17.52 3.68 9.26
C SER A 71 -16.29 2.75 9.35
N VAL A 72 -15.97 2.06 8.26
CA VAL A 72 -14.85 1.13 8.16
C VAL A 72 -13.57 1.76 7.63
N TYR A 73 -13.59 2.99 7.10
CA TYR A 73 -12.40 3.63 6.55
C TYR A 73 -11.49 4.20 7.65
N GLN A 74 -10.22 3.80 7.64
CA GLN A 74 -9.17 4.26 8.54
C GLN A 74 -8.09 5.00 7.74
N LYS A 75 -7.90 6.29 8.06
CA LYS A 75 -6.99 7.20 7.36
C LYS A 75 -5.52 6.81 7.51
N GLU A 76 -5.20 6.10 8.59
CA GLU A 76 -3.86 5.64 8.95
C GLU A 76 -3.42 4.46 8.08
N LEU A 77 -4.38 3.72 7.53
CA LEU A 77 -4.14 2.59 6.65
C LEU A 77 -4.12 2.99 5.17
N ASP A 78 -4.55 4.19 4.81
CA ASP A 78 -4.36 4.71 3.46
C ASP A 78 -2.92 5.22 3.25
N ILE A 79 -2.17 4.49 2.42
CA ILE A 79 -0.81 4.78 1.97
C ILE A 79 -0.67 6.22 1.44
N LEU A 80 -1.68 6.73 0.71
CA LEU A 80 -1.61 8.03 0.05
C LEU A 80 -2.07 9.17 0.95
N ASN A 81 -2.90 8.89 1.95
CA ASN A 81 -3.50 9.92 2.81
C ASN A 81 -2.45 10.78 3.54
N GLN A 82 -1.32 10.19 3.94
CA GLN A 82 -0.21 10.93 4.58
C GLN A 82 0.52 11.89 3.63
N CYS A 83 0.28 11.78 2.33
CA CYS A 83 0.84 12.65 1.30
C CYS A 83 -0.24 13.51 0.62
N ARG A 84 -1.45 13.56 1.18
CA ARG A 84 -2.51 14.49 0.73
C ARG A 84 -2.17 15.91 1.19
N LYS A 85 -2.29 16.88 0.30
CA LYS A 85 -2.12 18.32 0.55
C LYS A 85 -3.39 18.95 1.10
#